data_AF-A0A350LT66-F1
#
_entry.id   AF-A0A350LT66-F1
#
_cell.length_a   1.000
_cell.length_b   1.000
_cell.length_c   1.000
_cell.angle_alpha   90.00
_cell.angle_beta   90.00
_cell.angle_gamma   90.00
#
_symmetry.space_group_name_H-M   'P 1'
#
loop_
_entity.id
_entity.type
_entity.pdbx_description
1 polymer ?
#
loop_
_entity_poly.entity_id
_entity_poly.type
_entity_poly.pdbx_seq_one_letter_code
_entity_poly.pdbx_strand_id
1 'polypeptide(L)'
;MPRFRWNTALCRCYTLSCPGGHRIGARAMVRLFAWALGVCLVVTGAAQAEGRYRVGYGLVFTNDIIGDGHDRWRSGSVASSRVYAPGWNGTAPARLGEMLELRFNGEIIAPDDVSTPAPGDRPFAGALSLGLHSHVARAGMEYAVGADLVVTGSQTGLDDFQGFLHDIVGGDDLSAGVRRNQVSDGFHPTAVVEAGRSFDLGGVRLRPFAEARAGIETLVRAGADITIGSL
;
A
#
# COMPACT_ATOMS: atom_id res chain seq x y z
N MET A 1 -51.22 -42.35 24.49
CA MET A 1 -49.83 -41.96 24.83
C MET A 1 -48.88 -42.63 23.83
N PRO A 2 -48.38 -41.91 22.81
CA PRO A 2 -47.60 -42.51 21.73
C PRO A 2 -46.09 -42.45 21.99
N ARG A 3 -45.39 -43.48 21.47
CA ARG A 3 -43.95 -43.69 21.48
C ARG A 3 -43.23 -42.67 20.57
N PHE A 4 -42.17 -42.03 21.06
CA PHE A 4 -41.24 -41.27 20.23
C PHE A 4 -40.12 -42.17 19.71
N ARG A 5 -40.03 -42.30 18.38
CA ARG A 5 -38.98 -43.00 17.64
C ARG A 5 -37.84 -42.03 17.31
N TRP A 6 -36.61 -42.48 17.50
CA TRP A 6 -35.41 -41.88 16.94
C TRP A 6 -35.41 -42.04 15.41
N ASN A 7 -35.14 -40.98 14.66
CA ASN A 7 -34.76 -41.07 13.26
C ASN A 7 -33.63 -40.07 12.93
N THR A 8 -32.43 -40.63 12.90
CA THR A 8 -31.29 -40.41 12.01
C THR A 8 -31.15 -39.04 11.33
N ALA A 9 -30.03 -38.39 11.66
CA ALA A 9 -29.52 -37.17 11.06
C ALA A 9 -29.39 -37.27 9.52
N LEU A 10 -30.01 -36.33 8.83
CA LEU A 10 -29.66 -35.96 7.46
C LEU A 10 -28.84 -34.67 7.52
N CYS A 11 -27.57 -34.82 7.17
CA CYS A 11 -26.60 -33.74 6.99
C CYS A 11 -27.13 -32.79 5.91
N ARG A 12 -27.72 -31.66 6.32
CA ARG A 12 -28.13 -30.61 5.39
C ARG A 12 -26.99 -29.62 5.25
N CYS A 13 -26.27 -29.74 4.15
CA CYS A 13 -25.30 -28.77 3.67
C CYS A 13 -26.03 -27.44 3.48
N TYR A 14 -25.87 -26.50 4.41
CA TYR A 14 -26.37 -25.13 4.23
C TYR A 14 -25.44 -24.42 3.25
N THR A 15 -25.79 -24.49 1.97
CA THR A 15 -25.39 -23.49 1.00
C THR A 15 -26.17 -22.22 1.31
N LEU A 16 -25.58 -21.35 2.14
CA LEU A 16 -26.02 -19.96 2.28
C LEU A 16 -25.74 -19.23 0.96
N SER A 17 -26.69 -19.32 0.04
CA SER A 17 -26.76 -18.44 -1.12
C SER A 17 -27.55 -17.20 -0.70
N CYS A 18 -26.84 -16.11 -0.44
CA CYS A 18 -27.44 -14.78 -0.33
C CYS A 18 -27.83 -14.30 -1.76
N PRO A 19 -29.09 -13.91 -2.02
CA PRO A 19 -29.53 -13.41 -3.31
C PRO A 19 -29.31 -11.89 -3.37
N GLY A 20 -28.16 -11.47 -3.90
CA GLY A 20 -27.84 -10.06 -4.14
C GLY A 20 -26.43 -9.95 -4.67
N GLY A 21 -26.28 -9.67 -5.96
CA GLY A 21 -25.02 -9.80 -6.68
C GLY A 21 -23.91 -8.88 -6.16
N HIS A 22 -22.91 -9.43 -5.48
CA HIS A 22 -21.57 -8.87 -5.28
C HIS A 22 -20.51 -9.96 -5.54
N ARG A 23 -20.53 -10.58 -6.72
CA ARG A 23 -19.51 -11.58 -7.12
C ARG A 23 -18.36 -11.00 -7.94
N ILE A 24 -18.38 -9.69 -8.22
CA ILE A 24 -17.44 -9.06 -9.15
C ILE A 24 -16.19 -8.55 -8.40
N GLY A 25 -16.34 -7.90 -7.24
CA GLY A 25 -15.21 -7.30 -6.48
C GLY A 25 -14.26 -8.31 -5.83
N ALA A 26 -14.79 -9.32 -5.12
CA ALA A 26 -13.97 -10.37 -4.50
C ALA A 26 -13.08 -11.14 -5.50
N ARG A 27 -13.54 -11.32 -6.74
CA ARG A 27 -12.75 -11.98 -7.80
C ARG A 27 -11.66 -11.09 -8.37
N ALA A 28 -11.89 -9.78 -8.47
CA ALA A 28 -10.90 -8.81 -8.93
C ALA A 28 -9.77 -8.64 -7.89
N MET A 29 -10.15 -8.47 -6.61
CA MET A 29 -9.22 -8.40 -5.48
C MET A 29 -8.32 -9.65 -5.41
N VAL A 30 -8.91 -10.85 -5.40
CA VAL A 30 -8.13 -12.11 -5.34
C VAL A 30 -7.14 -12.23 -6.50
N ARG A 31 -7.50 -11.75 -7.70
CA ARG A 31 -6.60 -11.74 -8.86
C ARG A 31 -5.44 -10.77 -8.65
N LEU A 32 -5.70 -9.55 -8.20
CA LEU A 32 -4.67 -8.55 -7.93
C LEU A 32 -3.69 -9.01 -6.85
N PHE A 33 -4.19 -9.57 -5.75
CA PHE A 33 -3.35 -10.15 -4.71
C PHE A 33 -2.53 -11.34 -5.22
N ALA A 34 -3.11 -12.22 -6.03
CA ALA A 34 -2.38 -13.33 -6.63
C ALA A 34 -1.27 -12.86 -7.58
N TRP A 35 -1.53 -11.81 -8.37
CA TRP A 35 -0.51 -11.17 -9.21
C TRP A 35 0.59 -10.53 -8.37
N ALA A 36 0.24 -9.74 -7.35
CA ALA A 36 1.20 -9.11 -6.46
C ALA A 36 2.09 -10.16 -5.76
N LEU A 37 1.51 -11.26 -5.28
CA LEU A 37 2.24 -12.38 -4.70
C LEU A 37 3.17 -13.05 -5.72
N GLY A 38 2.67 -13.29 -6.94
CA GLY A 38 3.47 -13.83 -8.04
C GLY A 38 4.67 -12.94 -8.36
N VAL A 39 4.49 -11.63 -8.48
CA VAL A 39 5.58 -10.68 -8.71
C VAL A 39 6.56 -10.68 -7.52
N CYS A 40 6.07 -10.69 -6.28
CA CYS A 40 6.95 -10.79 -5.10
C CYS A 40 7.84 -12.03 -5.14
N LEU A 41 7.28 -13.19 -5.52
CA LEU A 41 8.04 -14.44 -5.63
C LEU A 41 9.06 -14.39 -6.77
N VAL A 42 8.69 -13.85 -7.94
CA VAL A 42 9.60 -13.70 -9.09
C VAL A 42 10.75 -12.75 -8.77
N VAL A 43 10.46 -11.57 -8.20
CA VAL A 43 11.49 -10.59 -7.82
C VAL A 43 12.42 -11.15 -6.75
N THR A 44 11.87 -11.85 -5.75
CA THR A 44 12.68 -12.49 -4.71
C THR A 44 13.59 -13.56 -5.31
N GLY A 45 13.07 -14.41 -6.20
CA GLY A 45 13.83 -15.45 -6.89
C GLY A 45 14.94 -14.89 -7.78
N ALA A 46 14.64 -13.86 -8.58
CA ALA A 46 15.62 -13.19 -9.43
C ALA A 46 16.71 -12.48 -8.61
N ALA A 47 16.34 -11.79 -7.53
CA ALA A 47 17.30 -11.14 -6.63
C ALA A 47 18.26 -12.15 -6.01
N GLN A 48 17.75 -13.30 -5.55
CA GLN A 48 18.57 -14.39 -5.00
C GLN A 48 19.52 -14.99 -6.04
N ALA A 49 19.05 -15.20 -7.28
CA ALA A 49 19.86 -15.74 -8.37
C ALA A 49 21.03 -14.82 -8.75
N GLU A 50 20.86 -13.51 -8.60
CA GLU A 50 21.92 -12.51 -8.81
C GLU A 50 22.79 -12.26 -7.57
N GLY A 51 22.69 -13.11 -6.54
CA GLY A 51 23.53 -13.02 -5.33
C GLY A 51 23.10 -11.92 -4.36
N ARG A 52 21.85 -11.43 -4.43
CA ARG A 52 21.28 -10.52 -3.44
C ARG A 52 20.47 -11.29 -2.40
N TYR A 53 20.61 -10.87 -1.15
CA TYR A 53 19.89 -11.42 -0.02
C TYR A 53 18.99 -10.34 0.57
N ARG A 54 17.91 -10.74 1.23
CA ARG A 54 17.03 -9.79 1.91
C ARG A 54 17.77 -9.20 3.10
N VAL A 55 18.10 -7.91 3.03
CA VAL A 55 18.81 -7.16 4.07
C VAL A 55 17.89 -6.29 4.92
N GLY A 56 16.64 -6.08 4.47
CA GLY A 56 15.67 -5.26 5.18
C GLY A 56 14.22 -5.67 4.93
N TYR A 57 13.37 -5.40 5.91
CA TYR A 57 11.92 -5.54 5.84
C TYR A 57 11.27 -4.41 6.62
N GLY A 58 10.26 -3.79 6.01
CA GLY A 58 9.46 -2.73 6.63
C GLY A 58 7.97 -3.02 6.47
N LEU A 59 7.20 -2.68 7.48
CA LEU A 59 5.75 -2.69 7.45
C LEU A 59 5.24 -1.50 8.27
N VAL A 60 4.52 -0.61 7.62
CA VAL A 60 3.96 0.60 8.23
C VAL A 60 2.46 0.56 8.01
N PHE A 61 1.71 0.71 9.09
CA PHE A 61 0.27 0.89 9.07
C PHE A 61 -0.05 2.30 9.54
N THR A 62 -1.01 2.92 8.88
CA THR A 62 -1.48 4.27 9.17
C THR A 62 -2.98 4.26 9.05
N ASN A 63 -3.67 4.88 10.01
CA ASN A 63 -5.13 4.94 10.02
C ASN A 63 -5.58 6.14 10.84
N ASP A 64 -6.61 6.82 10.38
CA ASP A 64 -7.14 8.02 11.03
C ASP A 64 -7.82 7.71 12.39
N ILE A 65 -8.27 6.47 12.61
CA ILE A 65 -8.85 6.00 13.88
C ILE A 65 -7.79 5.91 14.98
N ILE A 66 -6.52 5.69 14.62
CA ILE A 66 -5.41 5.60 15.58
C ILE A 66 -4.81 7.01 15.78
N GLY A 67 -5.57 7.90 16.43
CA GLY A 67 -5.21 9.31 16.57
C GLY A 67 -6.19 10.16 17.36
N ASP A 68 -6.26 11.45 17.00
CA ASP A 68 -7.12 12.49 17.59
C ASP A 68 -8.52 12.55 16.94
N GLY A 69 -8.86 11.58 16.08
CA GLY A 69 -10.18 11.44 15.45
C GLY A 69 -10.54 12.49 14.41
N HIS A 70 -9.57 13.30 13.95
CA HIS A 70 -9.78 14.27 12.89
C HIS A 70 -9.32 13.71 11.54
N ASP A 71 -10.00 14.13 10.47
CA ASP A 71 -9.60 13.79 9.11
C ASP A 71 -8.23 14.38 8.77
N ARG A 72 -7.30 13.52 8.33
CA ARG A 72 -5.95 13.90 7.88
C ARG A 72 -5.73 13.63 6.39
N TRP A 73 -6.83 13.55 5.63
CA TRP A 73 -6.84 13.31 4.19
C TRP A 73 -6.42 11.87 3.78
N ARG A 74 -6.22 10.94 4.74
CA ARG A 74 -5.89 9.52 4.47
C ARG A 74 -6.51 8.58 5.52
N SER A 75 -7.69 8.07 5.19
CA SER A 75 -8.47 7.21 6.08
C SER A 75 -7.72 5.94 6.52
N GLY A 76 -6.88 5.38 5.64
CA GLY A 76 -5.94 4.35 6.06
C GLY A 76 -4.99 3.88 4.96
N SER A 77 -3.80 3.46 5.37
CA SER A 77 -2.80 2.89 4.48
C SER A 77 -1.97 1.78 5.14
N VAL A 78 -1.50 0.86 4.32
CA VAL A 78 -0.50 -0.14 4.66
C VAL A 78 0.60 -0.12 3.62
N ALA A 79 1.84 0.14 4.06
CA ALA A 79 3.02 0.08 3.23
C ALA A 79 3.92 -1.07 3.69
N SER A 80 4.33 -1.92 2.77
CA SER A 80 5.29 -3.00 3.01
C SER A 80 6.49 -2.85 2.08
N SER A 81 7.68 -3.08 2.62
CA SER A 81 8.94 -2.97 1.92
C SER A 81 9.83 -4.18 2.17
N ARG A 82 10.53 -4.63 1.14
CA ARG A 82 11.56 -5.67 1.20
C ARG A 82 12.79 -5.19 0.46
N VAL A 83 13.92 -5.11 1.16
CA VAL A 83 15.19 -4.62 0.60
C VAL A 83 16.13 -5.81 0.36
N TYR A 84 16.73 -5.85 -0.82
CA TYR A 84 17.64 -6.88 -1.28
C TYR A 84 18.98 -6.26 -1.70
N ALA A 85 20.09 -6.79 -1.21
CA ALA A 85 21.44 -6.37 -1.57
C ALA A 85 22.44 -7.52 -1.41
N PRO A 86 23.65 -7.46 -2.00
CA PRO A 86 24.69 -8.46 -1.78
C PRO A 86 25.14 -8.58 -0.31
N GLY A 87 24.94 -7.51 0.46
CA GLY A 87 25.18 -7.42 1.89
C GLY A 87 24.79 -6.05 2.42
N TRP A 88 24.93 -5.83 3.73
CA TRP A 88 24.68 -4.53 4.35
C TRP A 88 25.80 -4.19 5.33
N ASN A 89 26.43 -3.03 5.12
CA ASN A 89 27.52 -2.50 5.94
C ASN A 89 27.18 -1.10 6.52
N GLY A 90 25.90 -0.72 6.50
CA GLY A 90 25.44 0.60 6.93
C GLY A 90 25.46 1.69 5.86
N THR A 91 25.92 1.38 4.64
CA THR A 91 25.96 2.33 3.51
C THR A 91 25.33 1.74 2.26
N ALA A 92 24.61 2.57 1.50
CA ALA A 92 24.07 2.15 0.21
C ALA A 92 25.20 1.88 -0.81
N PRO A 93 25.03 0.93 -1.74
CA PRO A 93 26.05 0.62 -2.74
C PRO A 93 26.30 1.78 -3.74
N ALA A 94 27.39 1.71 -4.49
CA ALA A 94 27.78 2.76 -5.43
C ALA A 94 27.12 2.65 -6.82
N ARG A 95 26.47 1.52 -7.13
CA ARG A 95 25.84 1.27 -8.43
C ARG A 95 24.34 1.05 -8.32
N LEU A 96 23.61 1.59 -9.30
CA LEU A 96 22.19 1.32 -9.49
C LEU A 96 21.98 -0.19 -9.67
N GLY A 97 20.93 -0.69 -9.04
CA GLY A 97 20.53 -2.09 -9.06
C GLY A 97 21.30 -2.99 -8.08
N GLU A 98 22.37 -2.53 -7.41
CA GLU A 98 23.04 -3.35 -6.39
C GLU A 98 22.17 -3.48 -5.12
N MET A 99 21.53 -2.40 -4.70
CA MET A 99 20.47 -2.44 -3.69
C MET A 99 19.12 -2.16 -4.35
N LEU A 100 18.18 -3.09 -4.15
CA LEU A 100 16.82 -3.05 -4.67
C LEU A 100 15.82 -3.12 -3.53
N GLU A 101 14.76 -2.33 -3.62
CA GLU A 101 13.65 -2.33 -2.68
C GLU A 101 12.35 -2.59 -3.44
N LEU A 102 11.66 -3.67 -3.07
CA LEU A 102 10.31 -3.96 -3.52
C LEU A 102 9.31 -3.33 -2.55
N ARG A 103 8.50 -2.39 -3.04
CA ARG A 103 7.48 -1.68 -2.28
C ARG A 103 6.09 -2.11 -2.71
N PHE A 104 5.23 -2.35 -1.72
CA PHE A 104 3.81 -2.52 -1.90
C PHE A 104 3.08 -1.53 -1.00
N ASN A 105 2.08 -0.83 -1.53
CA ASN A 105 1.24 0.07 -0.75
C ASN A 105 -0.24 -0.19 -1.06
N GLY A 106 -1.06 -0.20 -0.03
CA GLY A 106 -2.51 -0.07 -0.16
C GLY A 106 -2.96 1.18 0.59
N GLU A 107 -3.76 2.00 -0.04
CA GLU A 107 -4.22 3.28 0.50
C GLU A 107 -5.69 3.51 0.18
N ILE A 108 -6.40 4.02 1.18
CA ILE A 108 -7.78 4.45 1.10
C ILE A 108 -7.84 5.92 1.51
N ILE A 109 -8.39 6.73 0.62
CA ILE A 109 -8.72 8.13 0.85
C ILE A 109 -10.24 8.22 0.79
N ALA A 110 -10.89 8.63 1.87
CA ALA A 110 -12.33 8.83 1.90
C ALA A 110 -12.67 10.32 2.09
N PRO A 111 -13.88 10.77 1.67
CA PRO A 111 -14.43 12.05 2.13
C PRO A 111 -14.53 12.08 3.65
N ASP A 112 -14.71 13.28 4.21
CA ASP A 112 -14.90 13.48 5.65
C ASP A 112 -16.13 12.71 6.17
N ASP A 113 -17.16 12.62 5.33
CA ASP A 113 -18.38 11.86 5.57
C ASP A 113 -18.66 10.92 4.38
N VAL A 114 -18.58 9.60 4.63
CA VAL A 114 -18.82 8.54 3.64
C VAL A 114 -20.31 8.26 3.38
N SER A 115 -21.18 8.75 4.26
CA SER A 115 -22.63 8.65 4.15
C SER A 115 -23.22 9.84 3.40
N THR A 116 -22.81 11.05 3.78
CA THR A 116 -23.28 12.32 3.23
C THR A 116 -22.13 13.30 2.93
N PRO A 117 -21.33 13.07 1.86
CA PRO A 117 -20.21 13.93 1.53
C PRO A 117 -20.65 15.37 1.25
N ALA A 118 -19.86 16.34 1.73
CA ALA A 118 -20.10 17.75 1.43
C ALA A 118 -19.88 18.03 -0.08
N PRO A 119 -20.62 18.98 -0.70
CA PRO A 119 -20.34 19.40 -2.06
C PRO A 119 -18.90 19.91 -2.20
N GLY A 120 -18.13 19.32 -3.12
CA GLY A 120 -16.73 19.68 -3.35
C GLY A 120 -15.72 18.97 -2.45
N ASP A 121 -16.17 18.07 -1.56
CA ASP A 121 -15.28 17.17 -0.85
C ASP A 121 -14.61 16.16 -1.80
N ARG A 122 -13.51 15.57 -1.37
CA ARG A 122 -12.73 14.62 -2.16
C ARG A 122 -13.52 13.34 -2.41
N PRO A 123 -13.42 12.76 -3.62
CA PRO A 123 -14.01 11.46 -3.89
C PRO A 123 -13.29 10.37 -3.10
N PHE A 124 -14.02 9.29 -2.83
CA PHE A 124 -13.40 8.07 -2.34
C PHE A 124 -12.36 7.55 -3.34
N ALA A 125 -11.20 7.11 -2.88
CA ALA A 125 -10.15 6.54 -3.70
C ALA A 125 -9.51 5.35 -3.00
N GLY A 126 -9.65 4.17 -3.59
CA GLY A 126 -8.79 3.03 -3.32
C GLY A 126 -7.60 3.03 -4.28
N ALA A 127 -6.38 2.97 -3.75
CA ALA A 127 -5.16 2.87 -4.53
C ALA A 127 -4.27 1.71 -4.04
N LEU A 128 -3.80 0.89 -4.99
CA LEU A 128 -2.78 -0.14 -4.75
C LEU A 128 -1.54 0.21 -5.57
N SER A 129 -0.35 0.14 -4.96
CA SER A 129 0.91 0.30 -5.69
C SER A 129 1.84 -0.88 -5.49
N LEU A 130 2.59 -1.18 -6.55
CA LEU A 130 3.72 -2.09 -6.53
C LEU A 130 4.89 -1.41 -7.24
N GLY A 131 6.04 -1.35 -6.61
CA GLY A 131 7.20 -0.69 -7.20
C GLY A 131 8.53 -1.29 -6.85
N LEU A 132 9.50 -1.01 -7.71
CA LEU A 132 10.89 -1.40 -7.57
C LEU A 132 11.76 -0.14 -7.52
N HIS A 133 12.50 0.00 -6.44
CA HIS A 133 13.35 1.15 -6.16
C HIS A 133 14.80 0.70 -6.02
N SER A 134 15.74 1.54 -6.41
CA SER A 134 17.17 1.32 -6.21
C SER A 134 17.78 2.46 -5.42
N HIS A 135 18.60 2.10 -4.45
CA HIS A 135 19.27 3.03 -3.54
C HIS A 135 20.76 3.03 -3.81
N VAL A 136 21.34 4.22 -3.96
CA VAL A 136 22.75 4.39 -4.34
C VAL A 136 23.38 5.50 -3.52
N ALA A 137 24.58 5.27 -3.00
CA ALA A 137 25.44 6.32 -2.47
C ALA A 137 26.69 6.46 -3.34
N ARG A 138 26.89 7.62 -3.95
CA ARG A 138 28.03 7.88 -4.85
C ARG A 138 28.51 9.31 -4.73
N ALA A 139 29.82 9.50 -4.56
CA ALA A 139 30.47 10.81 -4.49
C ALA A 139 29.86 11.74 -3.39
N GLY A 140 29.47 11.16 -2.26
CA GLY A 140 28.84 11.90 -1.15
C GLY A 140 27.38 12.30 -1.40
N MET A 141 26.78 11.87 -2.50
CA MET A 141 25.36 12.00 -2.79
C MET A 141 24.65 10.67 -2.56
N GLU A 142 23.41 10.75 -2.09
CA GLU A 142 22.50 9.63 -1.90
C GLU A 142 21.36 9.77 -2.92
N TYR A 143 21.01 8.69 -3.58
CA TYR A 143 19.97 8.65 -4.61
C TYR A 143 19.00 7.50 -4.34
N ALA A 144 17.72 7.78 -4.54
CA ALA A 144 16.68 6.77 -4.67
C ALA A 144 16.02 6.91 -6.04
N VAL A 145 16.05 5.86 -6.84
CA VAL A 145 15.46 5.85 -8.19
C VAL A 145 14.48 4.69 -8.26
N GLY A 146 13.23 4.96 -8.59
CA GLY A 146 12.20 3.94 -8.59
C GLY A 146 11.14 4.10 -9.66
N ALA A 147 10.48 2.98 -9.92
CA ALA A 147 9.28 2.92 -10.73
C ALA A 147 8.20 2.13 -10.00
N ASP A 148 6.97 2.60 -10.09
CA ASP A 148 5.80 2.05 -9.45
C ASP A 148 4.69 1.88 -10.49
N LEU A 149 3.87 0.86 -10.35
CA LEU A 149 2.56 0.78 -10.99
C LEU A 149 1.50 1.04 -9.93
N VAL A 150 0.75 2.13 -10.09
CA VAL A 150 -0.38 2.44 -9.21
C VAL A 150 -1.68 2.06 -9.91
N VAL A 151 -2.55 1.37 -9.21
CA VAL A 151 -3.86 0.94 -9.66
C VAL A 151 -4.91 1.64 -8.81
N THR A 152 -5.85 2.34 -9.45
CA THR A 152 -6.90 3.08 -8.75
C THR A 152 -8.28 2.53 -9.05
N GLY A 153 -9.25 2.91 -8.21
CA GLY A 153 -10.67 2.70 -8.44
C GLY A 153 -11.21 1.37 -7.92
N SER A 154 -12.46 1.09 -8.29
CA SER A 154 -13.21 -0.09 -7.86
C SER A 154 -12.52 -1.42 -8.21
N GLN A 155 -11.71 -1.43 -9.27
CA GLN A 155 -10.93 -2.62 -9.65
C GLN A 155 -9.92 -3.05 -8.57
N THR A 156 -9.51 -2.16 -7.67
CA THR A 156 -8.64 -2.49 -6.52
C THR A 156 -9.36 -3.39 -5.50
N GLY A 157 -10.69 -3.30 -5.43
CA GLY A 157 -11.53 -3.96 -4.42
C GLY A 157 -11.37 -3.39 -3.01
N LEU A 158 -10.66 -2.28 -2.84
CA LEU A 158 -10.40 -1.71 -1.50
C LEU A 158 -11.66 -1.18 -0.82
N ASP A 159 -12.68 -0.80 -1.58
CA ASP A 159 -14.01 -0.45 -1.06
C ASP A 159 -14.71 -1.66 -0.40
N ASP A 160 -14.61 -2.84 -1.01
CA ASP A 160 -15.13 -4.09 -0.42
C ASP A 160 -14.31 -4.54 0.81
N PHE A 161 -12.99 -4.32 0.80
CA PHE A 161 -12.14 -4.62 1.95
C PHE A 161 -12.46 -3.71 3.14
N GLN A 162 -12.71 -2.43 2.89
CA GLN A 162 -13.11 -1.49 3.93
C GLN A 162 -14.46 -1.86 4.53
N GLY A 163 -15.46 -2.18 3.69
CA GLY A 163 -16.76 -2.68 4.16
C GLY A 163 -16.62 -3.92 5.05
N PHE A 164 -15.80 -4.90 4.64
CA PHE A 164 -15.52 -6.09 5.47
C PHE A 164 -14.90 -5.75 6.83
N LEU A 165 -13.94 -4.82 6.87
CA LEU A 165 -13.37 -4.39 8.14
C LEU A 165 -14.41 -3.66 8.99
N HIS A 166 -15.22 -2.79 8.40
CA HIS A 166 -16.27 -2.04 9.07
C HIS A 166 -17.39 -2.96 9.62
N ASP A 167 -17.74 -4.04 8.92
CA ASP A 167 -18.66 -5.08 9.42
C ASP A 167 -18.15 -5.74 10.70
N ILE A 168 -16.83 -5.86 10.85
CA ILE A 168 -16.19 -6.45 12.03
C ILE A 168 -16.08 -5.45 13.18
N VAL A 169 -15.79 -4.17 12.89
CA VAL A 169 -15.51 -3.15 13.91
C VAL A 169 -16.68 -2.19 14.17
N GLY A 170 -17.79 -2.30 13.44
CA GLY A 170 -19.01 -1.50 13.61
C GLY A 170 -18.97 -0.10 12.99
N GLY A 171 -18.33 0.06 11.83
CA GLY A 171 -18.23 1.33 11.09
C GLY A 171 -19.34 1.54 10.05
N ASP A 172 -19.54 2.77 9.60
CA ASP A 172 -20.48 3.10 8.52
C ASP A 172 -19.95 2.61 7.16
N ASP A 173 -20.85 2.06 6.35
CA ASP A 173 -20.56 1.67 4.98
C ASP A 173 -20.55 2.87 4.02
N LEU A 174 -19.75 2.75 2.95
CA LEU A 174 -19.76 3.72 1.85
C LEU A 174 -21.17 3.81 1.23
N SER A 175 -21.75 5.00 1.23
CA SER A 175 -23.04 5.22 0.58
C SER A 175 -22.98 4.87 -0.91
N ALA A 176 -24.12 4.48 -1.49
CA ALA A 176 -24.21 4.17 -2.91
C ALA A 176 -23.84 5.37 -3.80
N GLY A 177 -24.03 6.60 -3.31
CA GLY A 177 -23.58 7.82 -3.97
C GLY A 177 -22.07 7.93 -4.02
N VAL A 178 -21.39 7.72 -2.89
CA VAL A 178 -19.92 7.72 -2.81
C VAL A 178 -19.32 6.64 -3.70
N ARG A 179 -19.84 5.40 -3.63
CA ARG A 179 -19.32 4.29 -4.44
C ARG A 179 -19.43 4.54 -5.95
N ARG A 180 -20.47 5.24 -6.41
CA ARG A 180 -20.64 5.61 -7.83
C ARG A 180 -19.75 6.77 -8.28
N ASN A 181 -19.36 7.64 -7.34
CA ASN A 181 -18.59 8.85 -7.61
C ASN A 181 -17.12 8.73 -7.14
N GLN A 182 -16.66 7.53 -6.80
CA GLN A 182 -15.27 7.28 -6.44
C GLN A 182 -14.32 7.52 -7.62
N VAL A 183 -13.04 7.69 -7.34
CA VAL A 183 -11.98 7.78 -8.36
C VAL A 183 -12.09 6.58 -9.30
N SER A 184 -12.01 6.85 -10.61
CA SER A 184 -12.21 5.82 -11.62
C SER A 184 -11.06 4.81 -11.65
N ASP A 185 -11.40 3.64 -12.19
CA ASP A 185 -10.46 2.60 -12.57
C ASP A 185 -9.33 3.16 -13.44
N GLY A 186 -8.08 2.80 -13.12
CA GLY A 186 -6.92 3.31 -13.83
C GLY A 186 -5.62 2.58 -13.48
N PHE A 187 -4.68 2.62 -14.42
CA PHE A 187 -3.30 2.14 -14.26
C PHE A 187 -2.34 3.28 -14.53
N HIS A 188 -1.49 3.58 -13.55
CA HIS A 188 -0.65 4.77 -13.55
C HIS A 188 0.81 4.36 -13.33
N PRO A 189 1.57 4.13 -14.41
CA PRO A 189 3.02 4.01 -14.34
C PRO A 189 3.58 5.29 -13.74
N THR A 190 4.36 5.15 -12.67
CA THR A 190 4.91 6.25 -11.90
C THR A 190 6.42 6.07 -11.79
N ALA A 191 7.16 7.15 -11.93
CA ALA A 191 8.61 7.20 -11.77
C ALA A 191 8.96 8.22 -10.69
N VAL A 192 9.95 7.89 -9.86
CA VAL A 192 10.44 8.73 -8.77
C VAL A 192 11.97 8.76 -8.82
N VAL A 193 12.53 9.96 -8.65
CA VAL A 193 13.96 10.16 -8.43
C VAL A 193 14.13 11.13 -7.27
N GLU A 194 14.81 10.70 -6.23
CA GLU A 194 15.28 11.55 -5.13
C GLU A 194 16.81 11.63 -5.15
N ALA A 195 17.35 12.81 -4.87
CA ALA A 195 18.76 13.05 -4.61
C ALA A 195 18.92 13.85 -3.32
N GLY A 196 19.80 13.40 -2.43
CA GLY A 196 20.07 14.06 -1.16
C GLY A 196 21.53 13.92 -0.73
N ARG A 197 21.87 14.60 0.36
CA ARG A 197 23.21 14.54 0.95
C ARG A 197 23.16 14.69 2.44
N SER A 198 23.75 13.75 3.17
CA SER A 198 23.82 13.80 4.63
C SER A 198 24.99 14.66 5.12
N PHE A 199 24.74 15.45 6.14
CA PHE A 199 25.71 16.23 6.90
C PHE A 199 25.63 15.85 8.38
N ASP A 200 26.73 15.34 8.92
CA ASP A 200 26.84 15.03 10.35
C ASP A 200 27.27 16.30 11.11
N LEU A 201 26.41 16.77 12.01
CA LEU A 201 26.59 17.98 12.83
C LEU A 201 26.71 17.60 14.33
N GLY A 202 27.36 16.47 14.62
CA GLY A 202 27.47 15.91 15.97
C GLY A 202 26.24 15.06 16.33
N GLY A 203 25.51 15.43 17.40
CA GLY A 203 24.29 14.75 17.84
C GLY A 203 23.06 14.97 16.93
N VAL A 204 23.28 15.62 15.79
CA VAL A 204 22.26 15.93 14.78
C VAL A 204 22.81 15.57 13.40
N ARG A 205 22.01 14.91 12.58
CA ARG A 205 22.26 14.70 11.15
C ARG A 205 21.22 15.45 10.35
N LEU A 206 21.68 16.27 9.40
CA LEU A 206 20.84 17.02 8.47
C LEU A 206 20.99 16.42 7.07
N ARG A 207 19.89 16.05 6.41
CA ARG A 207 19.88 15.57 5.03
C ARG A 207 18.92 16.40 4.16
N PRO A 208 19.37 17.48 3.49
CA PRO A 208 18.59 18.09 2.41
C PRO A 208 18.43 17.11 1.25
N PHE A 209 17.28 17.21 0.57
CA PHE A 209 16.96 16.41 -0.60
C PHE A 209 16.10 17.19 -1.60
N ALA A 210 16.09 16.70 -2.85
CA ALA A 210 15.13 17.07 -3.88
C ALA A 210 14.58 15.79 -4.54
N GLU A 211 13.28 15.78 -4.81
CA GLU A 211 12.58 14.67 -5.46
C GLU A 211 11.81 15.19 -6.67
N ALA A 212 11.86 14.43 -7.75
CA ALA A 212 10.97 14.56 -8.89
C ALA A 212 10.12 13.29 -9.02
N ARG A 213 8.83 13.48 -9.31
CA ARG A 213 7.86 12.41 -9.53
C ARG A 213 7.03 12.71 -10.76
N ALA A 214 6.72 11.67 -11.53
CA ALA A 214 5.76 11.73 -12.63
C ALA A 214 4.95 10.44 -12.68
N GLY A 215 3.66 10.51 -13.02
CA GLY A 215 2.75 9.37 -13.05
C GLY A 215 1.41 9.71 -12.42
N ILE A 216 1.04 9.00 -11.34
CA ILE A 216 -0.19 9.27 -10.57
C ILE A 216 -0.26 10.71 -10.06
N GLU A 217 0.90 11.30 -9.77
CA GLU A 217 1.09 12.69 -9.45
C GLU A 217 2.36 13.18 -10.13
N THR A 218 2.37 14.41 -10.63
CA THR A 218 3.55 15.01 -11.27
C THR A 218 3.98 16.22 -10.48
N LEU A 219 5.13 16.13 -9.82
CA LEU A 219 5.65 17.19 -8.96
C LEU A 219 7.17 17.19 -8.91
N VAL A 220 7.71 18.31 -8.46
CA VAL A 220 9.08 18.43 -7.99
C VAL A 220 9.02 19.07 -6.61
N ARG A 221 9.75 18.51 -5.65
CA ARG A 221 9.84 19.02 -4.28
C ARG A 221 11.27 19.05 -3.79
N ALA A 222 11.52 19.90 -2.81
CA ALA A 222 12.76 19.92 -2.04
C ALA A 222 12.43 20.02 -0.55
N GLY A 223 13.27 19.41 0.28
CA GLY A 223 13.07 19.34 1.73
C GLY A 223 14.36 18.99 2.46
N ALA A 224 14.26 18.77 3.76
CA ALA A 224 15.37 18.27 4.56
C ALA A 224 14.88 17.40 5.72
N ASP A 225 15.61 16.33 5.98
CA ASP A 225 15.38 15.46 7.13
C ASP A 225 16.37 15.81 8.25
N ILE A 226 15.88 15.82 9.49
CA ILE A 226 16.68 16.06 10.69
C ILE A 226 16.57 14.83 11.58
N THR A 227 17.70 14.17 11.83
CA THR A 227 17.80 13.07 12.80
C THR A 227 18.53 13.58 14.03
N ILE A 228 17.95 13.40 15.22
CA ILE A 228 18.56 13.78 16.50
C ILE A 228 18.87 12.49 17.27
N GLY A 229 20.09 12.37 17.78
CA GLY A 229 20.54 11.23 18.57
C GLY A 229 21.84 10.63 18.04
N SER A 230 22.38 9.68 18.79
CA SER A 230 23.50 8.83 18.36
C SER A 230 22.95 7.52 17.81
N LEU A 231 23.25 7.23 16.54
CA LEU A 231 23.04 5.92 15.92
C LEU A 231 24.05 4.89 16.45
#